data_AF-A0A9E3VRF6-F1
#
_entry.id   AF-A0A9E3VRF6-F1
#
_cell.length_a   1.000
_cell.length_b   1.000
_cell.length_c   1.000
_cell.angle_alpha   90.00
_cell.angle_beta   90.00
_cell.angle_gamma   90.00
#
_symmetry.space_group_name_H-M   'P 1'
#
loop_
_entity.id
_entity.type
_entity.pdbx_description
1 polymer ?
#
loop_
_entity_poly.entity_id
_entity_poly.type
_entity_poly.pdbx_seq_one_letter_code
_entity_poly.pdbx_strand_id
1 'polypeptide(L)'
;MYPSKHGLSTLSNTTPRWTALALALATLQVSAWCAEKPAAPEWAPQLPWMALNVSYATLAAEKGEGKKVYARNAEGEFLSCVEYQERWFGMDAPIKTEYLVLFQKDTIHQLTLYFEPKPEREALIKRISQYLGEPEQGPCEPGAPSEYAANWISDGVRYDLQDYGDYAEMYVSVARVQSPEAYKLSDDAIVFQRRFASCWSKTRQNVYVVGLRGNERAPLLEQIALVVEVKDKDGVSAPLPAPVSRGFNPQLATSDIDGDGFQDAIVTVRSTEDGNAIQAAVFSFAKRKPTLLFDSSANSLPKITGELEKGYSAVLHVDGYAEAVRVDVKPRQKPLDDAGVYKNGELSAPASIQKTWLSRVEPGETSSGSPAALKCTQEAVFADGTGPLVTIELTLKRTNSQWTVVACAASCN
;
A
#
# COMPACT_ATOMS: atom_id res chain seq x y z
N MET A 1 17.86 78.14 -12.21
CA MET A 1 19.28 78.09 -11.82
C MET A 1 19.65 76.65 -11.54
N TYR A 2 20.48 76.06 -12.38
CA TYR A 2 21.29 74.87 -12.07
C TYR A 2 22.46 75.30 -11.15
N PRO A 3 23.02 74.42 -10.31
CA PRO A 3 24.04 73.51 -10.82
C PRO A 3 24.01 72.07 -10.29
N SER A 4 24.61 71.23 -11.12
CA SER A 4 25.07 69.86 -10.89
C SER A 4 26.22 69.77 -9.89
N LYS A 5 26.42 68.59 -9.29
CA LYS A 5 27.74 67.93 -9.19
C LYS A 5 27.63 66.47 -8.71
N HIS A 6 28.64 65.72 -9.14
CA HIS A 6 28.80 64.27 -9.20
C HIS A 6 28.95 63.54 -7.86
N GLY A 7 28.65 62.23 -7.88
CA GLY A 7 29.12 61.27 -6.89
C GLY A 7 28.78 59.82 -7.30
N LEU A 8 29.65 59.21 -8.10
CA LEU A 8 29.67 57.76 -8.34
C LEU A 8 30.21 57.07 -7.07
N SER A 9 29.43 56.17 -6.46
CA SER A 9 29.96 55.15 -5.56
C SER A 9 29.39 53.79 -5.93
N THR A 10 30.26 52.92 -6.40
CA THR A 10 30.09 51.49 -6.58
C THR A 10 29.72 50.84 -5.25
N LEU A 11 28.53 50.24 -5.16
CA LEU A 11 28.19 49.29 -4.10
C LEU A 11 28.01 47.90 -4.72
N SER A 12 28.85 47.01 -4.23
CA SER A 12 28.99 45.61 -4.56
C SER A 12 27.69 44.83 -4.37
N ASN A 13 27.34 44.04 -5.40
CA ASN A 13 26.44 42.91 -5.29
C ASN A 13 26.96 41.91 -4.25
N THR A 14 26.30 41.85 -3.09
CA THR A 14 26.33 40.69 -2.20
C THR A 14 24.90 40.22 -2.00
N THR A 15 24.45 39.35 -2.90
CA THR A 15 23.23 38.55 -2.72
C THR A 15 23.43 37.59 -1.54
N PRO A 16 22.50 37.51 -0.57
CA PRO A 16 22.61 36.55 0.51
C PRO A 16 22.22 35.15 0.02
N ARG A 17 23.16 34.21 0.12
CA ARG A 17 22.94 32.77 -0.08
C ARG A 17 22.01 32.24 1.02
N TRP A 18 20.71 32.16 0.74
CA TRP A 18 19.72 31.46 1.59
C TRP A 18 18.80 30.50 0.81
N THR A 19 19.15 30.10 -0.41
CA THR A 19 18.40 29.13 -1.22
C THR A 19 19.15 27.82 -1.38
N ALA A 20 19.44 27.15 -0.26
CA ALA A 20 19.99 25.78 -0.30
C ALA A 20 19.45 24.84 0.80
N LEU A 21 18.59 25.31 1.72
CA LEU A 21 18.07 24.45 2.80
C LEU A 21 16.58 24.08 2.68
N ALA A 22 15.83 24.64 1.72
CA ALA A 22 14.41 24.34 1.54
C ALA A 22 14.12 23.21 0.51
N LEU A 23 15.14 22.70 -0.18
CA LEU A 23 14.98 21.66 -1.22
C LEU A 23 15.32 20.24 -0.75
N ALA A 24 15.79 20.07 0.49
CA ALA A 24 16.19 18.77 1.03
C ALA A 24 15.09 18.05 1.85
N LEU A 25 13.93 18.68 2.06
CA LEU A 25 12.84 18.13 2.86
C LEU A 25 11.71 17.48 2.03
N ALA A 26 11.74 17.59 0.71
CA ALA A 26 10.74 16.97 -0.17
C ALA A 26 11.19 15.61 -0.76
N THR A 27 12.45 15.21 -0.57
CA THR A 27 13.05 14.02 -1.20
C THR A 27 13.11 12.77 -0.31
N LEU A 28 12.49 12.79 0.87
CA LEU A 28 12.63 11.70 1.87
C LEU A 28 11.40 10.79 2.03
N GLN A 29 10.32 10.95 1.25
CA GLN A 29 9.08 10.18 1.44
C GLN A 29 8.78 9.08 0.40
N VAL A 30 9.63 8.85 -0.61
CA VAL A 30 9.29 7.91 -1.70
C VAL A 30 9.90 6.50 -1.52
N SER A 31 10.88 6.30 -0.64
CA SER A 31 11.62 5.03 -0.54
C SER A 31 10.97 3.93 0.32
N ALA A 32 9.84 4.18 0.97
CA ALA A 32 9.18 3.16 1.83
C ALA A 32 8.12 2.31 1.11
N TRP A 33 7.86 2.56 -0.18
CA TRP A 33 6.64 2.10 -0.83
C TRP A 33 6.66 0.63 -1.30
N CYS A 34 7.84 0.00 -1.40
CA CYS A 34 8.00 -1.43 -1.69
C CYS A 34 9.32 -1.95 -1.09
N ALA A 35 9.65 -1.61 0.15
CA ALA A 35 10.57 -2.48 0.86
C ALA A 35 9.87 -3.84 0.96
N GLU A 36 10.46 -4.91 0.41
CA GLU A 36 10.03 -6.27 0.70
C GLU A 36 9.80 -6.33 2.22
N LYS A 37 8.56 -6.65 2.64
CA LYS A 37 8.32 -6.97 4.05
C LYS A 37 9.39 -8.02 4.39
N PRO A 38 10.27 -7.78 5.37
CA PRO A 38 11.36 -8.71 5.67
C PRO A 38 10.78 -10.13 5.81
N ALA A 39 11.45 -11.12 5.22
CA ALA A 39 11.03 -12.52 5.23
C ALA A 39 10.56 -12.90 6.64
N ALA A 40 9.26 -13.23 6.78
CA ALA A 40 8.53 -13.12 8.04
C ALA A 40 9.29 -13.79 9.21
N PRO A 41 9.85 -13.01 10.16
CA PRO A 41 10.36 -13.61 11.38
C PRO A 41 9.22 -14.29 12.16
N GLU A 42 9.59 -15.12 13.11
CA GLU A 42 8.73 -15.78 14.09
C GLU A 42 8.10 -14.74 15.06
N TRP A 43 7.30 -13.80 14.54
CA TRP A 43 6.53 -12.80 15.28
C TRP A 43 5.04 -13.10 15.16
N ALA A 44 4.30 -12.79 16.21
CA ALA A 44 2.94 -13.26 16.40
C ALA A 44 1.88 -12.43 15.64
N PRO A 45 0.65 -12.96 15.57
CA PRO A 45 0.19 -13.67 14.38
C PRO A 45 0.47 -12.86 13.10
N GLN A 46 0.98 -13.53 12.06
CA GLN A 46 1.34 -12.91 10.77
C GLN A 46 0.24 -12.00 10.19
N LEU A 47 -1.01 -12.21 10.61
CA LEU A 47 -2.20 -11.48 10.20
C LEU A 47 -3.22 -11.44 11.35
N PRO A 48 -3.34 -10.34 12.12
CA PRO A 48 -4.27 -10.25 13.26
C PRO A 48 -5.73 -10.54 12.91
N TRP A 49 -6.14 -10.24 11.67
CA TRP A 49 -7.48 -10.58 11.18
C TRP A 49 -7.78 -12.09 11.20
N MET A 50 -6.77 -12.97 11.15
CA MET A 50 -6.99 -14.41 11.24
C MET A 50 -7.41 -14.87 12.64
N ALA A 51 -7.07 -14.07 13.67
CA ALA A 51 -7.46 -14.34 15.04
C ALA A 51 -8.72 -13.57 15.47
N LEU A 52 -9.21 -12.65 14.65
CA LEU A 52 -10.45 -11.92 14.89
C LEU A 52 -11.63 -12.72 14.28
N ASN A 53 -12.77 -12.65 14.95
CA ASN A 53 -14.02 -13.38 14.63
C ASN A 53 -13.90 -14.92 14.57
N VAL A 54 -12.82 -15.51 15.10
CA VAL A 54 -12.72 -16.98 15.23
C VAL A 54 -13.10 -17.42 16.64
N SER A 55 -13.51 -18.68 16.79
CA SER A 55 -13.83 -19.22 18.11
C SER A 55 -12.56 -19.40 18.96
N TYR A 56 -12.70 -19.42 20.29
CA TYR A 56 -11.59 -19.77 21.17
C TYR A 56 -11.01 -21.15 20.83
N ALA A 57 -11.87 -22.14 20.57
CA ALA A 57 -11.42 -23.49 20.21
C ALA A 57 -10.52 -23.51 18.96
N THR A 58 -10.87 -22.71 17.94
CA THR A 58 -10.03 -22.56 16.73
C THR A 58 -8.72 -21.84 17.05
N LEU A 59 -8.75 -20.74 17.81
CA LEU A 59 -7.54 -20.04 18.24
C LEU A 59 -6.60 -20.99 19.01
N ALA A 60 -7.14 -21.76 19.95
CA ALA A 60 -6.38 -22.70 20.78
C ALA A 60 -5.76 -23.83 19.96
N ALA A 61 -6.46 -24.34 18.95
CA ALA A 61 -5.92 -25.36 18.05
C ALA A 61 -4.76 -24.85 17.20
N GLU A 62 -4.80 -23.58 16.77
CA GLU A 62 -3.78 -22.97 15.92
C GLU A 62 -2.59 -22.43 16.72
N LYS A 63 -2.83 -21.93 17.92
CA LYS A 63 -1.88 -21.14 18.71
C LYS A 63 -1.46 -21.78 20.04
N GLY A 64 -2.17 -22.82 20.46
CA GLY A 64 -2.10 -23.38 21.81
C GLY A 64 -3.08 -22.68 22.78
N GLU A 65 -3.32 -23.32 23.92
CA GLU A 65 -4.37 -22.92 24.88
C GLU A 65 -4.19 -21.53 25.52
N GLY A 66 -2.98 -20.98 25.54
CA GLY A 66 -2.66 -19.75 26.24
C GLY A 66 -3.01 -19.81 27.75
N LYS A 67 -3.00 -18.65 28.42
CA LYS A 67 -3.47 -18.54 29.80
C LYS A 67 -4.90 -17.98 29.80
N LYS A 68 -5.85 -18.83 30.18
CA LYS A 68 -7.27 -18.47 30.28
C LYS A 68 -7.52 -17.54 31.47
N VAL A 69 -8.29 -16.48 31.23
CA VAL A 69 -8.77 -15.55 32.27
C VAL A 69 -10.28 -15.58 32.25
N TYR A 70 -10.88 -15.79 33.42
CA TYR A 70 -12.32 -15.89 33.58
C TYR A 70 -12.86 -14.66 34.32
N ALA A 71 -14.03 -14.19 33.89
CA ALA A 71 -14.82 -13.18 34.59
C ALA A 71 -16.14 -13.80 35.07
N ARG A 72 -16.87 -13.06 35.93
CA ARG A 72 -18.15 -13.50 36.47
C ARG A 72 -19.20 -12.42 36.31
N ASN A 73 -20.39 -12.81 35.84
CA ASN A 73 -21.58 -11.97 35.79
C ASN A 73 -22.77 -12.70 36.45
N ALA A 74 -23.99 -12.21 36.26
CA ALA A 74 -25.21 -12.83 36.82
C ALA A 74 -25.53 -14.22 36.23
N GLU A 75 -25.03 -14.53 35.03
CA GLU A 75 -25.24 -15.81 34.32
C GLU A 75 -24.18 -16.86 34.69
N GLY A 76 -23.08 -16.45 35.32
CA GLY A 76 -22.05 -17.35 35.83
C GLY A 76 -20.64 -16.88 35.51
N GLU A 77 -19.71 -17.83 35.59
CA GLU A 77 -18.32 -17.63 35.20
C GLU A 77 -18.15 -17.89 33.70
N PHE A 78 -17.37 -17.06 33.03
CA PHE A 78 -17.14 -17.17 31.59
C PHE A 78 -15.71 -16.79 31.22
N LEU A 79 -15.20 -17.38 30.14
CA LEU A 79 -13.90 -17.03 29.60
C LEU A 79 -13.96 -15.59 29.05
N SER A 80 -13.25 -14.67 29.68
CA SER A 80 -13.23 -13.26 29.28
C SER A 80 -12.13 -12.98 28.27
N CYS A 81 -10.96 -13.56 28.47
CA CYS A 81 -9.84 -13.43 27.55
C CYS A 81 -8.84 -14.59 27.69
N VAL A 82 -7.93 -14.66 26.72
CA VAL A 82 -6.79 -15.56 26.74
C VAL A 82 -5.52 -14.75 26.55
N GLU A 83 -4.57 -14.94 27.45
CA GLU A 83 -3.29 -14.24 27.47
C GLU A 83 -2.21 -15.05 26.74
N TYR A 84 -1.43 -14.36 25.91
CA TYR A 84 -0.20 -14.85 25.30
C TYR A 84 0.95 -13.84 25.51
N GLN A 85 2.19 -14.32 25.35
CA GLN A 85 3.41 -13.50 25.33
C GLN A 85 3.96 -13.50 23.92
N GLU A 86 3.98 -12.33 23.28
CA GLU A 86 4.07 -12.25 21.82
C GLU A 86 4.96 -11.10 21.36
N ARG A 87 5.78 -11.34 20.33
CA ARG A 87 6.52 -10.25 19.67
C ARG A 87 5.62 -9.58 18.64
N TRP A 88 5.45 -8.27 18.79
CA TRP A 88 4.73 -7.39 17.88
C TRP A 88 5.66 -6.32 17.34
N PHE A 89 5.46 -5.86 16.10
CA PHE A 89 6.14 -4.70 15.50
C PHE A 89 7.68 -4.68 15.68
N GLY A 90 8.33 -5.85 15.59
CA GLY A 90 9.77 -5.97 15.75
C GLY A 90 10.29 -5.63 17.15
N MET A 91 9.45 -5.73 18.19
CA MET A 91 9.90 -5.57 19.57
C MET A 91 10.86 -6.68 19.98
N ASP A 92 11.91 -6.30 20.72
CA ASP A 92 12.97 -7.20 21.15
C ASP A 92 12.47 -8.28 22.13
N ALA A 93 11.60 -7.87 23.04
CA ALA A 93 10.92 -8.72 24.01
C ALA A 93 9.46 -8.97 23.60
N PRO A 94 8.91 -10.15 23.89
CA PRO A 94 7.48 -10.37 23.80
C PRO A 94 6.74 -9.45 24.78
N ILE A 95 5.54 -9.03 24.38
CA ILE A 95 4.61 -8.27 25.20
C ILE A 95 3.39 -9.10 25.53
N LYS A 96 2.74 -8.78 26.64
CA LYS A 96 1.45 -9.38 27.00
C LYS A 96 0.43 -8.98 25.94
N THR A 97 -0.28 -9.97 25.40
CA THR A 97 -1.39 -9.78 24.48
C THR A 97 -2.61 -10.55 24.97
N GLU A 98 -3.73 -9.85 25.13
CA GLU A 98 -5.01 -10.43 25.50
C GLU A 98 -5.91 -10.59 24.27
N TYR A 99 -6.46 -11.77 24.07
CA TYR A 99 -7.46 -12.06 23.05
C TYR A 99 -8.83 -12.10 23.73
N LEU A 100 -9.64 -11.05 23.53
CA LEU A 100 -10.90 -10.87 24.23
C LEU A 100 -12.01 -11.72 23.61
N VAL A 101 -12.66 -12.55 24.43
CA VAL A 101 -13.71 -13.49 24.02
C VAL A 101 -15.09 -12.87 24.26
N LEU A 102 -15.94 -12.84 23.23
CA LEU A 102 -17.35 -12.47 23.40
C LEU A 102 -18.09 -13.61 24.08
N PHE A 103 -18.50 -13.39 25.34
CA PHE A 103 -19.18 -14.36 26.18
C PHE A 103 -20.28 -15.17 25.47
N GLN A 104 -21.16 -14.51 24.71
CA GLN A 104 -22.30 -15.18 24.07
C GLN A 104 -21.96 -15.93 22.78
N LYS A 105 -20.82 -15.65 22.16
CA LYS A 105 -20.46 -16.18 20.84
C LYS A 105 -19.24 -17.10 20.88
N ASP A 106 -18.49 -17.11 21.98
CA ASP A 106 -17.17 -17.76 22.10
C ASP A 106 -16.20 -17.31 21.00
N THR A 107 -16.36 -16.09 20.48
CA THR A 107 -15.53 -15.54 19.39
C THR A 107 -14.58 -14.48 19.90
N ILE A 108 -13.35 -14.47 19.40
CA ILE A 108 -12.41 -13.38 19.60
C ILE A 108 -12.88 -12.17 18.83
N HIS A 109 -13.02 -11.00 19.47
CA HIS A 109 -13.50 -9.78 18.81
C HIS A 109 -12.52 -8.63 18.83
N GLN A 110 -11.55 -8.69 19.75
CA GLN A 110 -10.52 -7.67 19.93
C GLN A 110 -9.29 -8.32 20.54
N LEU A 111 -8.11 -7.78 20.19
CA LEU A 111 -6.88 -8.02 20.93
C LEU A 111 -6.47 -6.74 21.66
N THR A 112 -5.83 -6.89 22.82
CA THR A 112 -5.23 -5.79 23.57
C THR A 112 -3.75 -6.09 23.79
N LEU A 113 -2.89 -5.22 23.28
CA LEU A 113 -1.44 -5.31 23.41
C LEU A 113 -0.97 -4.36 24.49
N TYR A 114 -0.22 -4.85 25.46
CA TYR A 114 0.25 -4.08 26.62
C TYR A 114 1.73 -3.73 26.47
N PHE A 115 2.04 -2.44 26.41
CA PHE A 115 3.42 -1.95 26.30
C PHE A 115 3.96 -1.55 27.69
N GLU A 116 4.46 -2.54 28.43
CA GLU A 116 4.99 -2.35 29.79
C GLU A 116 6.41 -2.95 29.95
N PRO A 117 7.40 -2.15 30.42
CA PRO A 117 7.33 -0.69 30.61
C PRO A 117 7.12 0.03 29.27
N LYS A 118 6.42 1.17 29.31
CA LYS A 118 6.13 1.95 28.10
C LYS A 118 7.43 2.44 27.46
N PRO A 119 7.68 2.16 26.16
CA PRO A 119 8.68 2.89 25.41
C PRO A 119 8.32 4.37 25.32
N GLU A 120 9.27 5.21 24.91
CA GLU A 120 8.94 6.59 24.57
C GLU A 120 7.89 6.60 23.42
N ARG A 121 6.86 7.45 23.55
CA ARG A 121 5.68 7.45 22.69
C ARG A 121 6.04 7.65 21.22
N GLU A 122 6.86 8.65 20.90
CA GLU A 122 7.25 8.95 19.53
C GLU A 122 8.05 7.80 18.91
N ALA A 123 8.94 7.17 19.68
CA ALA A 123 9.69 5.99 19.28
C ALA A 123 8.79 4.77 19.04
N LEU A 124 7.79 4.55 19.90
CA LEU A 124 6.80 3.48 19.73
C LEU A 124 5.97 3.68 18.46
N ILE A 125 5.43 4.89 18.27
CA ILE A 125 4.66 5.25 17.07
C ILE A 125 5.50 5.10 15.81
N LYS A 126 6.74 5.60 15.82
CA LYS A 126 7.67 5.47 14.69
C LYS A 126 7.95 4.00 14.36
N ARG A 127 8.16 3.16 15.38
CA ARG A 127 8.37 1.71 15.20
C ARG A 127 7.15 1.05 14.59
N ILE A 128 5.95 1.26 15.15
CA ILE A 128 4.69 0.71 14.61
C ILE A 128 4.47 1.17 13.15
N SER A 129 4.76 2.43 12.86
CA SER A 129 4.56 3.03 11.54
C SER A 129 5.48 2.43 10.46
N GLN A 130 6.58 1.77 10.83
CA GLN A 130 7.39 0.98 9.87
C GLN A 130 6.62 -0.21 9.31
N TYR A 131 5.61 -0.71 10.03
CA TYR A 131 4.79 -1.87 9.64
C TYR A 131 3.44 -1.46 9.09
N LEU A 132 2.82 -0.42 9.67
CA LEU A 132 1.43 -0.04 9.40
C LEU A 132 1.28 1.26 8.58
N GLY A 133 2.38 1.99 8.32
CA GLY A 133 2.37 3.31 7.71
C GLY A 133 2.02 4.42 8.70
N GLU A 134 1.66 5.60 8.17
CA GLU A 134 1.39 6.79 9.00
C GLU A 134 0.02 6.70 9.73
N PRO A 135 -0.04 6.99 11.04
CA PRO A 135 -1.30 7.03 11.78
C PRO A 135 -2.06 8.34 11.62
N GLU A 136 -3.34 8.28 11.98
CA GLU A 136 -4.04 9.45 12.51
C GLU A 136 -3.75 9.57 14.00
N GLN A 137 -3.18 10.69 14.43
CA GLN A 137 -2.70 10.83 15.81
C GLN A 137 -2.86 12.26 16.34
N GLY A 138 -2.93 12.38 17.67
CA GLY A 138 -3.04 13.66 18.35
C GLY A 138 -3.40 13.53 19.83
N PRO A 139 -3.42 14.66 20.56
CA PRO A 139 -3.93 14.68 21.93
C PRO A 139 -5.41 14.28 21.94
N CYS A 140 -5.81 13.55 22.97
CA CYS A 140 -7.22 13.23 23.16
C CYS A 140 -7.98 14.44 23.71
N GLU A 141 -9.31 14.41 23.60
CA GLU A 141 -10.15 15.47 24.14
C GLU A 141 -10.04 15.55 25.66
N PRO A 142 -10.15 16.75 26.28
CA PRO A 142 -10.14 16.89 27.73
C PRO A 142 -11.18 15.97 28.40
N GLY A 143 -10.73 15.15 29.35
CA GLY A 143 -11.58 14.19 30.06
C GLY A 143 -11.59 12.79 29.44
N ALA A 144 -10.96 12.58 28.29
CA ALA A 144 -10.64 11.24 27.81
C ALA A 144 -9.69 10.53 28.81
N PRO A 145 -9.81 9.20 28.94
CA PRO A 145 -8.95 8.44 29.86
C PRO A 145 -7.49 8.42 29.42
N SER A 146 -7.22 8.51 28.12
CA SER A 146 -5.89 8.60 27.54
C SER A 146 -5.49 10.05 27.24
N GLU A 147 -4.19 10.34 27.29
CA GLU A 147 -3.64 11.66 26.98
C GLU A 147 -3.44 11.85 25.46
N TYR A 148 -3.18 10.75 24.76
CA TYR A 148 -2.83 10.75 23.35
C TYR A 148 -3.30 9.47 22.66
N ALA A 149 -3.68 9.57 21.39
CA ALA A 149 -4.05 8.43 20.57
C ALA A 149 -3.34 8.43 19.23
N ALA A 150 -3.04 7.24 18.71
CA ALA A 150 -2.61 7.02 17.35
C ALA A 150 -3.37 5.83 16.74
N ASN A 151 -3.93 6.01 15.54
CA ASN A 151 -4.86 5.07 14.92
C ASN A 151 -4.38 4.68 13.51
N TRP A 152 -4.22 3.39 13.26
CA TRP A 152 -3.88 2.83 11.95
C TRP A 152 -5.01 1.93 11.43
N ILE A 153 -5.12 1.83 10.10
CA ILE A 153 -5.92 0.80 9.45
C ILE A 153 -5.05 0.14 8.38
N SER A 154 -4.86 -1.18 8.51
CA SER A 154 -4.06 -1.97 7.59
C SER A 154 -4.58 -3.40 7.51
N ASP A 155 -4.63 -3.96 6.31
CA ASP A 155 -5.00 -5.36 6.01
C ASP A 155 -6.36 -5.79 6.61
N GLY A 156 -7.30 -4.85 6.71
CA GLY A 156 -8.65 -5.09 7.26
C GLY A 156 -8.76 -4.95 8.78
N VAL A 157 -7.68 -4.51 9.42
CA VAL A 157 -7.55 -4.42 10.88
C VAL A 157 -7.32 -2.97 11.28
N ARG A 158 -8.00 -2.55 12.34
CA ARG A 158 -7.83 -1.27 13.02
C ARG A 158 -6.90 -1.48 14.22
N TYR A 159 -5.94 -0.57 14.39
CA TYR A 159 -5.00 -0.55 15.49
C TYR A 159 -5.10 0.81 16.18
N ASP A 160 -5.58 0.83 17.42
CA ASP A 160 -5.79 2.06 18.19
C ASP A 160 -4.86 2.05 19.40
N LEU A 161 -3.74 2.75 19.29
CA LEU A 161 -2.81 2.98 20.40
C LEU A 161 -3.33 4.11 21.28
N GLN A 162 -3.45 3.85 22.58
CA GLN A 162 -3.77 4.82 23.63
C GLN A 162 -2.59 4.95 24.59
N ASP A 163 -2.15 6.19 24.83
CA ASP A 163 -1.14 6.52 25.82
C ASP A 163 -1.80 7.07 27.09
N TYR A 164 -1.59 6.40 28.22
CA TYR A 164 -2.14 6.74 29.54
C TYR A 164 -1.11 7.39 30.46
N GLY A 165 0.02 7.85 29.92
CA GLY A 165 1.12 8.41 30.71
C GLY A 165 2.13 7.34 31.09
N ASP A 166 1.83 6.52 32.10
CA ASP A 166 2.77 5.52 32.64
C ASP A 166 2.81 4.22 31.83
N TYR A 167 1.77 3.94 31.05
CA TYR A 167 1.64 2.75 30.20
C TYR A 167 0.91 3.11 28.89
N ALA A 168 1.03 2.23 27.90
CA ALA A 168 0.25 2.33 26.67
C ALA A 168 -0.37 0.97 26.33
N GLU A 169 -1.55 1.04 25.73
CA GLU A 169 -2.26 -0.13 25.21
C GLU A 169 -2.57 0.09 23.74
N MET A 170 -2.57 -0.98 22.96
CA MET A 170 -3.13 -0.95 21.61
C MET A 170 -4.29 -1.92 21.50
N TYR A 171 -5.43 -1.39 21.07
CA TYR A 171 -6.61 -2.18 20.76
C TYR A 171 -6.61 -2.53 19.28
N VAL A 172 -6.77 -3.82 18.98
CA VAL A 172 -6.72 -4.35 17.62
C VAL A 172 -8.05 -5.02 17.32
N SER A 173 -8.75 -4.54 16.30
CA SER A 173 -10.10 -4.98 15.95
C SER A 173 -10.35 -4.97 14.45
N VAL A 174 -11.47 -5.54 13.99
CA VAL A 174 -11.84 -5.50 12.57
C VAL A 174 -12.17 -4.07 12.17
N ALA A 175 -11.56 -3.57 11.09
CA ALA A 175 -11.80 -2.22 10.60
C ALA A 175 -13.10 -2.18 9.79
N ARG A 176 -14.26 -2.11 10.44
CA ARG A 176 -15.56 -1.99 9.76
C ARG A 176 -15.77 -0.59 9.19
N VAL A 177 -16.49 -0.49 8.06
CA VAL A 177 -16.96 0.79 7.52
C VAL A 177 -18.00 1.38 8.47
N GLN A 178 -17.90 2.68 8.75
CA GLN A 178 -18.94 3.39 9.51
C GLN A 178 -20.07 3.80 8.57
N SER A 179 -21.32 3.52 8.94
CA SER A 179 -22.51 3.84 8.12
C SER A 179 -22.42 3.32 6.67
N PRO A 180 -22.16 2.01 6.45
CA PRO A 180 -21.94 1.42 5.13
C PRO A 180 -23.09 1.67 4.14
N GLU A 181 -24.32 1.82 4.63
CA GLU A 181 -25.51 2.15 3.86
C GLU A 181 -25.40 3.50 3.12
N ALA A 182 -24.67 4.48 3.68
CA ALA A 182 -24.42 5.76 3.03
C ALA A 182 -23.63 5.59 1.71
N TYR A 183 -22.90 4.49 1.58
CA TYR A 183 -22.06 4.15 0.43
C TYR A 183 -22.61 3.00 -0.41
N LYS A 184 -23.81 2.49 -0.07
CA LYS A 184 -24.43 1.28 -0.65
C LYS A 184 -23.54 0.05 -0.49
N LEU A 185 -22.85 -0.05 0.63
CA LEU A 185 -22.03 -1.20 1.01
C LEU A 185 -22.82 -2.12 1.93
N SER A 186 -22.37 -3.36 2.05
CA SER A 186 -22.88 -4.29 3.07
C SER A 186 -22.38 -3.89 4.46
N ASP A 187 -23.15 -4.21 5.50
CA ASP A 187 -22.76 -4.05 6.91
C ASP A 187 -21.46 -4.79 7.25
N ASP A 188 -21.14 -5.82 6.46
CA ASP A 188 -19.92 -6.57 6.61
C ASP A 188 -18.69 -5.96 5.93
N ALA A 189 -18.81 -4.79 5.30
CA ALA A 189 -17.70 -4.14 4.61
C ALA A 189 -16.54 -3.81 5.55
N ILE A 190 -15.33 -4.18 5.12
CA ILE A 190 -14.09 -3.98 5.86
C ILE A 190 -13.24 -2.96 5.12
N VAL A 191 -12.68 -2.01 5.85
CA VAL A 191 -11.66 -1.07 5.39
C VAL A 191 -10.31 -1.77 5.39
N PHE A 192 -9.73 -1.97 4.21
CA PHE A 192 -8.42 -2.62 4.08
C PHE A 192 -7.28 -1.63 4.27
N GLN A 193 -7.39 -0.44 3.69
CA GLN A 193 -6.44 0.65 3.90
C GLN A 193 -7.13 1.99 3.97
N ARG A 194 -6.49 2.91 4.68
CA ARG A 194 -6.85 4.32 4.75
C ARG A 194 -5.67 5.19 4.33
N ARG A 195 -5.95 6.26 3.58
CA ARG A 195 -5.03 7.35 3.27
C ARG A 195 -5.69 8.70 3.51
N PHE A 196 -4.87 9.71 3.76
CA PHE A 196 -5.31 11.11 3.84
C PHE A 196 -4.89 11.84 2.57
N ALA A 197 -5.87 12.36 1.82
CA ALA A 197 -5.59 12.99 0.54
C ALA A 197 -6.57 14.12 0.22
N SER A 198 -6.11 15.13 -0.52
CA SER A 198 -6.91 16.27 -0.97
C SER A 198 -7.52 15.97 -2.33
N CYS A 199 -8.65 15.27 -2.38
CA CYS A 199 -9.20 14.68 -3.61
C CYS A 199 -10.18 15.58 -4.39
N TRP A 200 -10.71 16.62 -3.75
CA TRP A 200 -11.56 17.64 -4.42
C TRP A 200 -11.61 18.98 -3.68
N SER A 201 -10.89 19.11 -2.57
CA SER A 201 -10.73 20.34 -1.82
C SER A 201 -9.34 20.38 -1.18
N LYS A 202 -8.92 21.55 -0.70
CA LYS A 202 -7.62 21.68 -0.01
C LYS A 202 -7.60 21.01 1.36
N THR A 203 -8.76 20.78 1.97
CA THR A 203 -8.87 19.97 3.17
C THR A 203 -8.55 18.52 2.82
N ARG A 204 -7.90 17.77 3.72
CA ARG A 204 -7.68 16.33 3.50
C ARG A 204 -8.98 15.56 3.74
N GLN A 205 -9.23 14.58 2.89
CA GLN A 205 -10.28 13.57 2.98
C GLN A 205 -9.67 12.26 3.47
N ASN A 206 -10.50 11.40 4.07
CA ASN A 206 -10.18 10.00 4.19
C ASN A 206 -10.46 9.31 2.85
N VAL A 207 -9.49 8.57 2.34
CA VAL A 207 -9.64 7.69 1.19
C VAL A 207 -9.50 6.27 1.70
N TYR A 208 -10.49 5.44 1.43
CA TYR A 208 -10.55 4.04 1.83
C TYR A 208 -10.59 3.14 0.61
N VAL A 209 -9.86 2.04 0.69
CA VAL A 209 -10.18 0.86 -0.10
C VAL A 209 -10.91 -0.13 0.81
N VAL A 210 -12.12 -0.49 0.41
CA VAL A 210 -13.01 -1.35 1.18
C VAL A 210 -13.25 -2.65 0.43
N GLY A 211 -13.48 -3.73 1.16
CA GLY A 211 -13.71 -5.04 0.58
C GLY A 211 -14.72 -5.87 1.34
N LEU A 212 -15.32 -6.81 0.62
CA LEU A 212 -16.18 -7.86 1.16
C LEU A 212 -15.54 -9.22 0.91
N ARG A 213 -15.42 -10.01 1.97
CA ARG A 213 -14.99 -11.41 1.89
C ARG A 213 -16.23 -12.30 1.70
N GLY A 214 -16.08 -13.39 0.96
CA GLY A 214 -17.14 -14.39 0.85
C GLY A 214 -17.43 -15.12 2.17
N ASN A 215 -16.44 -15.16 3.07
CA ASN A 215 -16.58 -15.56 4.47
C ASN A 215 -15.49 -14.90 5.32
N GLU A 216 -15.62 -14.91 6.64
CA GLU A 216 -14.74 -14.17 7.56
C GLU A 216 -13.25 -14.56 7.47
N ARG A 217 -12.94 -15.78 7.01
CA ARG A 217 -11.55 -16.27 6.89
C ARG A 217 -11.01 -16.27 5.46
N ALA A 218 -11.83 -15.98 4.45
CA ALA A 218 -11.40 -16.05 3.05
C ALA A 218 -10.39 -14.93 2.75
N PRO A 219 -9.17 -15.23 2.26
CA PRO A 219 -8.23 -14.21 1.84
C PRO A 219 -8.68 -13.49 0.57
N LEU A 220 -9.50 -14.16 -0.25
CA LEU A 220 -10.10 -13.59 -1.46
C LEU A 220 -11.24 -12.63 -1.12
N LEU A 221 -11.18 -11.44 -1.70
CA LEU A 221 -12.26 -10.45 -1.70
C LEU A 221 -13.14 -10.62 -2.93
N GLU A 222 -14.43 -10.76 -2.69
CA GLU A 222 -15.45 -10.92 -3.74
C GLU A 222 -15.92 -9.59 -4.31
N GLN A 223 -15.75 -8.52 -3.55
CA GLN A 223 -16.06 -7.15 -3.98
C GLN A 223 -15.06 -6.20 -3.35
N ILE A 224 -14.58 -5.23 -4.14
CA ILE A 224 -13.68 -4.18 -3.71
C ILE A 224 -14.22 -2.85 -4.28
N ALA A 225 -14.25 -1.82 -3.43
CA ALA A 225 -14.69 -0.48 -3.79
C ALA A 225 -13.75 0.57 -3.19
N LEU A 226 -13.84 1.78 -3.74
CA LEU A 226 -13.27 2.99 -3.16
C LEU A 226 -14.34 3.79 -2.43
N VAL A 227 -13.95 4.39 -1.31
CA VAL A 227 -14.78 5.35 -0.58
C VAL A 227 -13.91 6.56 -0.26
N VAL A 228 -14.43 7.77 -0.49
CA VAL A 228 -13.77 9.01 -0.10
C VAL A 228 -14.71 9.83 0.76
N GLU A 229 -14.25 10.23 1.94
CA GLU A 229 -15.06 10.89 2.97
C GLU A 229 -14.42 12.19 3.45
N VAL A 230 -15.27 13.16 3.72
CA VAL A 230 -14.90 14.33 4.53
C VAL A 230 -15.44 14.06 5.92
N LYS A 231 -14.63 14.30 6.95
CA LYS A 231 -15.05 14.22 8.34
C LYS A 231 -16.38 14.97 8.54
N ASP A 232 -17.38 14.30 9.09
CA ASP A 232 -18.72 14.82 9.41
C ASP A 232 -19.60 15.23 8.20
N LYS A 233 -19.35 14.69 7.00
CA LYS A 233 -20.18 14.94 5.80
C LYS A 233 -20.31 13.71 4.91
N ASP A 234 -21.33 13.70 4.04
CA ASP A 234 -21.52 12.67 3.01
C ASP A 234 -20.26 12.49 2.14
N GLY A 235 -19.73 11.27 2.12
CA GLY A 235 -18.67 10.87 1.21
C GLY A 235 -19.19 10.47 -0.18
N VAL A 236 -18.30 9.94 -1.00
CA VAL A 236 -18.63 9.34 -2.30
C VAL A 236 -17.96 7.99 -2.42
N SER A 237 -18.65 7.01 -3.00
CA SER A 237 -18.09 5.69 -3.28
C SER A 237 -18.02 5.42 -4.77
N ALA A 238 -17.10 4.55 -5.16
CA ALA A 238 -16.93 4.08 -6.53
C ALA A 238 -16.63 2.58 -6.54
N PRO A 239 -17.43 1.75 -7.22
CA PRO A 239 -17.04 0.36 -7.46
C PRO A 239 -15.80 0.34 -8.36
N LEU A 240 -14.89 -0.61 -8.12
CA LEU A 240 -13.78 -0.83 -9.04
C LEU A 240 -14.27 -1.57 -10.31
N PRO A 241 -13.64 -1.35 -11.48
CA PRO A 241 -13.95 -2.13 -12.67
C PRO A 241 -13.50 -3.59 -12.51
N ALA A 242 -14.15 -4.52 -13.20
CA ALA A 242 -13.65 -5.88 -13.30
C ALA A 242 -12.39 -5.90 -14.17
N PRO A 243 -11.34 -6.68 -13.81
CA PRO A 243 -11.26 -7.61 -12.70
C PRO A 243 -10.72 -7.01 -11.39
N VAL A 244 -10.33 -5.72 -11.36
CA VAL A 244 -9.79 -5.03 -10.17
C VAL A 244 -10.74 -5.09 -8.97
N SER A 245 -12.04 -5.21 -9.21
CA SER A 245 -13.09 -5.34 -8.18
C SER A 245 -13.02 -6.61 -7.33
N ARG A 246 -12.07 -7.53 -7.59
CA ARG A 246 -11.90 -8.81 -6.91
C ARG A 246 -10.42 -9.17 -6.80
N GLY A 247 -10.06 -9.87 -5.73
CA GLY A 247 -8.69 -10.39 -5.56
C GLY A 247 -8.22 -10.34 -4.12
N PHE A 248 -6.90 -10.26 -3.94
CA PHE A 248 -6.24 -10.38 -2.65
C PHE A 248 -5.53 -9.08 -2.27
N ASN A 249 -5.52 -8.80 -0.96
CA ASN A 249 -4.70 -7.77 -0.33
C ASN A 249 -4.68 -6.40 -1.06
N PRO A 250 -5.83 -5.71 -1.20
CA PRO A 250 -5.90 -4.45 -1.91
C PRO A 250 -5.03 -3.38 -1.23
N GLN A 251 -4.31 -2.61 -2.03
CA GLN A 251 -3.47 -1.50 -1.59
C GLN A 251 -3.98 -0.17 -2.13
N LEU A 252 -3.67 0.91 -1.41
CA LEU A 252 -4.09 2.27 -1.74
C LEU A 252 -2.91 3.25 -1.71
N ALA A 253 -2.70 3.93 -2.84
CA ALA A 253 -1.90 5.14 -2.97
C ALA A 253 -2.77 6.35 -3.26
N THR A 254 -2.16 7.52 -3.09
CA THR A 254 -2.73 8.77 -3.61
C THR A 254 -1.63 9.63 -4.24
N SER A 255 -1.92 10.25 -5.40
CA SER A 255 -1.04 11.23 -6.06
C SER A 255 -1.82 12.04 -7.09
N ASP A 256 -1.38 13.25 -7.44
CA ASP A 256 -2.01 14.08 -8.49
C ASP A 256 -1.52 13.59 -9.86
N ILE A 257 -2.28 12.70 -10.49
CA ILE A 257 -1.90 11.97 -11.71
C ILE A 257 -2.40 12.68 -12.97
N ASP A 258 -3.55 13.35 -12.89
CA ASP A 258 -4.13 14.08 -14.03
C ASP A 258 -3.77 15.58 -14.09
N GLY A 259 -3.13 16.12 -13.04
CA GLY A 259 -2.59 17.47 -13.02
C GLY A 259 -3.59 18.54 -12.61
N ASP A 260 -4.73 18.17 -12.04
CA ASP A 260 -5.77 19.12 -11.64
C ASP A 260 -5.53 19.77 -10.28
N GLY A 261 -4.44 19.40 -9.59
CA GLY A 261 -4.06 19.89 -8.27
C GLY A 261 -4.71 19.14 -7.11
N PHE A 262 -5.51 18.11 -7.38
CA PHE A 262 -6.08 17.19 -6.41
C PHE A 262 -5.43 15.81 -6.51
N GLN A 263 -5.49 15.06 -5.42
CA GLN A 263 -4.91 13.73 -5.34
C GLN A 263 -5.89 12.69 -5.86
N ASP A 264 -5.46 11.92 -6.84
CA ASP A 264 -6.14 10.74 -7.38
C ASP A 264 -5.84 9.50 -6.52
N ALA A 265 -6.78 8.56 -6.46
CA ALA A 265 -6.59 7.30 -5.77
C ALA A 265 -6.07 6.23 -6.73
N ILE A 266 -4.97 5.56 -6.36
CA ILE A 266 -4.40 4.43 -7.09
C ILE A 266 -4.67 3.18 -6.26
N VAL A 267 -5.48 2.27 -6.79
CA VAL A 267 -5.79 1.00 -6.14
C VAL A 267 -5.09 -0.12 -6.89
N THR A 268 -4.38 -0.96 -6.16
CA THR A 268 -3.84 -2.21 -6.69
C THR A 268 -4.41 -3.39 -5.94
N VAL A 269 -4.67 -4.48 -6.65
CA VAL A 269 -5.25 -5.70 -6.10
C VAL A 269 -4.48 -6.88 -6.67
N ARG A 270 -4.03 -7.81 -5.84
CA ARG A 270 -3.38 -9.02 -6.32
C ARG A 270 -4.42 -9.94 -6.97
N SER A 271 -4.16 -10.39 -8.19
CA SER A 271 -5.07 -11.33 -8.88
C SER A 271 -4.92 -12.77 -8.39
N THR A 272 -3.79 -13.07 -7.74
CA THR A 272 -3.42 -14.39 -7.23
C THR A 272 -2.93 -14.26 -5.79
N GLU A 273 -3.09 -15.32 -5.01
CA GLU A 273 -2.69 -15.33 -3.59
C GLU A 273 -1.16 -15.21 -3.43
N ASP A 274 -0.39 -15.79 -4.35
CA ASP A 274 1.07 -15.69 -4.40
C ASP A 274 1.58 -14.25 -4.64
N GLY A 275 0.71 -13.36 -5.12
CA GLY A 275 0.99 -11.93 -5.29
C GLY A 275 1.86 -11.56 -6.49
N ASN A 276 2.13 -12.50 -7.40
CA ASN A 276 2.99 -12.25 -8.57
C ASN A 276 2.34 -11.30 -9.59
N ALA A 277 1.02 -11.40 -9.74
CA ALA A 277 0.25 -10.57 -10.66
C ALA A 277 -0.71 -9.65 -9.88
N ILE A 278 -0.74 -8.40 -10.31
CA ILE A 278 -1.66 -7.39 -9.81
C ILE A 278 -2.55 -6.85 -10.92
N GLN A 279 -3.67 -6.29 -10.49
CA GLN A 279 -4.59 -5.47 -11.26
C GLN A 279 -4.60 -4.08 -10.62
N ALA A 280 -4.79 -3.03 -11.40
CA ALA A 280 -4.74 -1.67 -10.92
C ALA A 280 -5.80 -0.78 -11.57
N ALA A 281 -6.35 0.13 -10.79
CA ALA A 281 -7.21 1.21 -11.26
C ALA A 281 -6.81 2.54 -10.63
N VAL A 282 -6.95 3.63 -11.39
CA VAL A 282 -6.74 5.00 -10.90
C VAL A 282 -8.03 5.78 -11.04
N PHE A 283 -8.45 6.46 -9.97
CA PHE A 283 -9.66 7.27 -9.94
C PHE A 283 -9.36 8.69 -9.50
N SER A 284 -9.87 9.66 -10.28
CA SER A 284 -10.05 11.02 -9.80
C SER A 284 -11.38 11.14 -9.08
N PHE A 285 -11.43 11.96 -8.04
CA PHE A 285 -12.67 12.34 -7.36
C PHE A 285 -12.93 13.83 -7.45
N ALA A 286 -12.27 14.52 -8.39
CA ALA A 286 -12.45 15.93 -8.64
C ALA A 286 -13.94 16.29 -8.71
N LYS A 287 -14.32 17.40 -8.08
CA LYS A 287 -15.71 17.86 -7.99
C LYS A 287 -16.67 16.84 -7.36
N ARG A 288 -16.17 15.96 -6.48
CA ARG A 288 -16.93 14.89 -5.81
C ARG A 288 -17.56 13.89 -6.79
N LYS A 289 -16.95 13.70 -7.97
CA LYS A 289 -17.43 12.75 -8.97
C LYS A 289 -16.33 11.75 -9.30
N PRO A 290 -16.48 10.47 -8.90
CA PRO A 290 -15.53 9.44 -9.26
C PRO A 290 -15.41 9.31 -10.78
N THR A 291 -14.19 9.39 -11.30
CA THR A 291 -13.86 9.28 -12.72
C THR A 291 -12.68 8.33 -12.88
N LEU A 292 -12.90 7.22 -13.59
CA LEU A 292 -11.86 6.25 -13.89
C LEU A 292 -10.84 6.88 -14.86
N LEU A 293 -9.59 7.00 -14.41
CA LEU A 293 -8.47 7.51 -15.20
C LEU A 293 -7.69 6.37 -15.87
N PHE A 294 -7.45 5.28 -15.15
CA PHE A 294 -6.66 4.14 -15.63
C PHE A 294 -7.27 2.83 -15.15
N ASP A 295 -7.19 1.81 -16.00
CA ASP A 295 -7.59 0.44 -15.71
C ASP A 295 -6.63 -0.52 -16.42
N SER A 296 -5.89 -1.32 -15.65
CA SER A 296 -4.91 -2.27 -16.18
C SER A 296 -5.51 -3.32 -17.11
N SER A 297 -6.82 -3.59 -17.01
CA SER A 297 -7.51 -4.61 -17.79
C SER A 297 -8.09 -4.11 -19.11
N ALA A 298 -8.30 -2.80 -19.25
CA ALA A 298 -8.94 -2.19 -20.42
C ALA A 298 -7.98 -1.93 -21.60
N ASN A 299 -6.89 -2.71 -21.73
CA ASN A 299 -5.78 -2.45 -22.65
C ASN A 299 -5.09 -1.08 -22.42
N SER A 300 -5.17 -0.52 -21.22
CA SER A 300 -4.51 0.77 -20.90
C SER A 300 -2.99 0.64 -20.78
N LEU A 301 -2.47 -0.58 -20.65
CA LEU A 301 -1.05 -0.86 -20.68
C LEU A 301 -0.58 -1.05 -22.13
N PRO A 302 0.60 -0.52 -22.50
CA PRO A 302 1.15 -0.75 -23.82
C PRO A 302 1.45 -2.24 -23.99
N LYS A 303 1.17 -2.77 -25.19
CA LYS A 303 1.59 -4.12 -25.55
C LYS A 303 3.11 -4.16 -25.63
N ILE A 304 3.67 -5.24 -25.13
CA ILE A 304 5.11 -5.51 -25.18
C ILE A 304 5.31 -6.77 -25.99
N THR A 305 6.18 -6.69 -26.99
CA THR A 305 6.72 -7.85 -27.70
C THR A 305 8.23 -7.86 -27.57
N GLY A 306 8.85 -9.00 -27.80
CA GLY A 306 10.30 -9.05 -27.84
C GLY A 306 10.82 -10.37 -28.36
N GLU A 307 12.09 -10.36 -28.72
CA GLU A 307 12.81 -11.48 -29.33
C GLU A 307 14.16 -11.64 -28.65
N LEU A 308 14.58 -12.90 -28.47
CA LEU A 308 15.94 -13.21 -28.07
C LEU A 308 16.89 -13.02 -29.25
N GLU A 309 18.10 -12.57 -28.96
CA GLU A 309 19.21 -12.40 -29.88
C GLU A 309 20.42 -13.25 -29.45
N LYS A 310 21.40 -13.38 -30.37
CA LYS A 310 22.68 -14.05 -30.09
C LYS A 310 23.40 -13.39 -28.90
N GLY A 311 24.12 -14.21 -28.13
CA GLY A 311 24.95 -13.71 -27.03
C GLY A 311 24.17 -13.37 -25.76
N TYR A 312 23.05 -14.06 -25.51
CA TYR A 312 22.19 -13.85 -24.35
C TYR A 312 21.71 -12.39 -24.25
N SER A 313 21.16 -11.85 -25.34
CA SER A 313 20.51 -10.53 -25.41
C SER A 313 19.03 -10.68 -25.76
N ALA A 314 18.21 -9.72 -25.37
CA ALA A 314 16.82 -9.60 -25.80
C ALA A 314 16.55 -8.19 -26.33
N VAL A 315 15.70 -8.06 -27.35
CA VAL A 315 15.18 -6.78 -27.84
C VAL A 315 13.69 -6.73 -27.59
N LEU A 316 13.25 -5.69 -26.90
CA LEU A 316 11.86 -5.42 -26.59
C LEU A 316 11.33 -4.27 -27.44
N HIS A 317 10.09 -4.41 -27.88
CA HIS A 317 9.30 -3.37 -28.53
C HIS A 317 8.08 -3.08 -27.66
N VAL A 318 7.87 -1.82 -27.32
CA VAL A 318 6.78 -1.35 -26.47
C VAL A 318 5.89 -0.40 -27.27
N ASP A 319 4.59 -0.71 -27.36
CA ASP A 319 3.64 0.11 -28.09
C ASP A 319 3.64 1.56 -27.57
N GLY A 320 3.74 2.53 -28.48
CA GLY A 320 3.79 3.95 -28.15
C GLY A 320 5.14 4.44 -27.63
N TYR A 321 6.17 3.58 -27.57
CA TYR A 321 7.55 3.96 -27.27
C TYR A 321 8.43 3.75 -28.50
N ALA A 322 9.12 4.81 -28.94
CA ALA A 322 9.81 4.81 -30.25
C ALA A 322 11.07 3.94 -30.28
N GLU A 323 11.74 3.76 -29.13
CA GLU A 323 13.02 3.09 -29.05
C GLU A 323 12.85 1.61 -28.66
N ALA A 324 13.62 0.73 -29.31
CA ALA A 324 13.71 -0.65 -28.89
C ALA A 324 14.59 -0.75 -27.62
N VAL A 325 14.14 -1.50 -26.62
CA VAL A 325 14.87 -1.66 -25.35
C VAL A 325 15.66 -2.96 -25.40
N ARG A 326 16.98 -2.86 -25.26
CA ARG A 326 17.87 -4.03 -25.22
C ARG A 326 18.16 -4.44 -23.79
N VAL A 327 18.14 -5.74 -23.53
CA VAL A 327 18.37 -6.31 -22.20
C VAL A 327 19.40 -7.42 -22.28
N ASP A 328 20.40 -7.35 -21.40
CA ASP A 328 21.33 -8.46 -21.19
C ASP A 328 20.63 -9.55 -20.36
N VAL A 329 20.44 -10.71 -20.96
CA VAL A 329 19.79 -11.86 -20.32
C VAL A 329 20.80 -12.93 -19.86
N LYS A 330 22.10 -12.63 -19.95
CA LYS A 330 23.18 -13.50 -19.47
C LYS A 330 23.11 -13.90 -17.99
N PRO A 331 22.57 -13.11 -17.04
CA PRO A 331 22.35 -13.58 -15.67
C PRO A 331 21.57 -14.89 -15.58
N ARG A 332 20.80 -15.22 -16.63
CA ARG A 332 19.98 -16.43 -16.74
C ARG A 332 20.54 -17.43 -17.76
N GLN A 333 21.81 -17.31 -18.11
CA GLN A 333 22.49 -18.21 -19.06
C GLN A 333 22.26 -19.68 -18.72
N LYS A 334 22.49 -20.09 -17.46
CA LYS A 334 22.35 -21.50 -17.06
C LYS A 334 20.93 -22.04 -17.28
N PRO A 335 19.86 -21.42 -16.76
CA PRO A 335 18.49 -21.84 -17.07
C PRO A 335 18.19 -21.92 -18.57
N LEU A 336 18.69 -20.96 -19.36
CA LEU A 336 18.47 -20.91 -20.81
C LEU A 336 19.23 -22.03 -21.57
N ASP A 337 20.45 -22.35 -21.14
CA ASP A 337 21.26 -23.45 -21.68
C ASP A 337 20.64 -24.81 -21.29
N ASP A 338 20.22 -24.97 -20.03
CA ASP A 338 19.57 -26.18 -19.52
C ASP A 338 18.23 -26.44 -20.23
N ALA A 339 17.49 -25.38 -20.58
CA ALA A 339 16.27 -25.45 -21.39
C ALA A 339 16.54 -25.66 -22.90
N GLY A 340 17.80 -25.60 -23.34
CA GLY A 340 18.18 -25.74 -24.74
C GLY A 340 17.84 -24.54 -25.62
N VAL A 341 17.47 -23.40 -25.04
CA VAL A 341 17.21 -22.15 -25.77
C VAL A 341 18.49 -21.65 -26.45
N TYR A 342 19.62 -21.74 -25.73
CA TYR A 342 20.94 -21.45 -26.27
C TYR A 342 21.82 -22.71 -26.31
N LYS A 343 22.71 -22.77 -27.30
CA LYS A 343 23.80 -23.75 -27.39
C LYS A 343 25.06 -23.01 -27.78
N ASN A 344 26.07 -23.05 -26.91
CA ASN A 344 27.35 -22.34 -27.10
C ASN A 344 27.15 -20.83 -27.38
N GLY A 345 26.17 -20.19 -26.74
CA GLY A 345 25.85 -18.77 -26.90
C GLY A 345 25.09 -18.40 -28.19
N GLU A 346 24.71 -19.38 -29.00
CA GLU A 346 23.82 -19.21 -30.16
C GLU A 346 22.41 -19.70 -29.85
N LEU A 347 21.41 -19.03 -30.42
CA LEU A 347 20.02 -19.45 -30.28
C LEU A 347 19.76 -20.73 -31.05
N SER A 348 19.17 -21.72 -30.37
CA SER A 348 18.76 -22.98 -30.99
C SER A 348 17.60 -22.80 -31.98
N ALA A 349 16.73 -21.82 -31.74
CA ALA A 349 15.62 -21.42 -32.59
C ALA A 349 15.16 -19.98 -32.25
N PRO A 350 14.43 -19.28 -33.13
CA PRO A 350 13.78 -18.03 -32.77
C PRO A 350 12.87 -18.21 -31.55
N ALA A 351 13.00 -17.32 -30.57
CA ALA A 351 12.25 -17.35 -29.33
C ALA A 351 11.71 -15.95 -29.02
N SER A 352 10.41 -15.87 -28.74
CA SER A 352 9.71 -14.60 -28.47
C SER A 352 9.20 -14.54 -27.05
N ILE A 353 9.12 -13.32 -26.53
CA ILE A 353 8.42 -12.99 -25.29
C ILE A 353 6.92 -12.99 -25.60
N GLN A 354 6.15 -13.78 -24.84
CA GLN A 354 4.73 -14.00 -25.15
C GLN A 354 3.77 -13.66 -24.02
N LYS A 355 4.25 -13.61 -22.77
CA LYS A 355 3.39 -13.33 -21.62
C LYS A 355 4.02 -12.27 -20.76
N THR A 356 3.26 -11.19 -20.54
CA THR A 356 3.56 -10.20 -19.52
C THR A 356 2.44 -10.16 -18.50
N TRP A 357 2.78 -9.80 -17.26
CA TRP A 357 1.80 -9.41 -16.25
C TRP A 357 2.31 -8.21 -15.48
N LEU A 358 1.39 -7.44 -14.93
CA LEU A 358 1.70 -6.31 -14.08
C LEU A 358 2.05 -6.82 -12.68
N SER A 359 3.20 -6.44 -12.15
CA SER A 359 3.64 -6.80 -10.79
C SER A 359 3.64 -5.61 -9.83
N ARG A 360 3.77 -4.37 -10.35
CA ARG A 360 3.75 -3.16 -9.53
C ARG A 360 3.11 -1.98 -10.27
N VAL A 361 2.37 -1.16 -9.54
CA VAL A 361 1.89 0.16 -9.99
C VAL A 361 2.02 1.13 -8.83
N GLU A 362 2.64 2.27 -9.08
CA GLU A 362 2.86 3.30 -8.08
C GLU A 362 2.92 4.70 -8.66
N PRO A 363 2.65 5.73 -7.85
CA PRO A 363 2.94 7.09 -8.27
C PRO A 363 4.44 7.28 -8.44
N GLY A 364 4.83 7.83 -9.59
CA GLY A 364 6.18 8.33 -9.86
C GLY A 364 6.45 9.64 -9.15
N GLU A 365 7.70 10.09 -9.21
CA GLU A 365 8.10 11.34 -8.60
C GLU A 365 7.41 12.53 -9.27
N THR A 366 6.87 13.43 -8.45
CA THR A 366 6.34 14.72 -8.86
C THR A 366 7.40 15.79 -8.73
N SER A 367 7.76 16.49 -9.82
CA SER A 367 8.32 17.83 -9.67
C SER A 367 7.22 18.78 -9.21
N SER A 368 7.56 19.73 -8.32
CA SER A 368 6.61 20.72 -7.81
C SER A 368 5.80 21.37 -8.95
N GLY A 369 4.49 21.19 -8.94
CA GLY A 369 3.57 21.76 -9.93
C GLY A 369 3.46 20.98 -11.24
N SER A 370 3.93 19.73 -11.30
CA SER A 370 3.72 18.83 -12.44
C SER A 370 2.91 17.60 -12.03
N PRO A 371 2.03 17.09 -12.90
CA PRO A 371 1.35 15.82 -12.66
C PRO A 371 2.37 14.70 -12.42
N ALA A 372 2.05 13.82 -11.47
CA ALA A 372 2.77 12.60 -11.22
C ALA A 372 2.69 11.69 -12.45
N ALA A 373 3.80 11.02 -12.75
CA ALA A 373 3.74 9.88 -13.64
C ALA A 373 3.16 8.66 -12.91
N LEU A 374 2.66 7.68 -13.65
CA LEU A 374 2.36 6.35 -13.13
C LEU A 374 3.53 5.44 -13.50
N LYS A 375 4.22 4.89 -12.50
CA LYS A 375 5.25 3.88 -12.71
C LYS A 375 4.61 2.50 -12.67
N CYS A 376 4.82 1.71 -13.71
CA CYS A 376 4.30 0.36 -13.84
C CYS A 376 5.47 -0.60 -14.05
N THR A 377 5.52 -1.68 -13.28
CA THR A 377 6.46 -2.78 -13.50
C THR A 377 5.69 -3.96 -14.09
N GLN A 378 6.12 -4.43 -15.26
CA GLN A 378 5.66 -5.67 -15.85
C GLN A 378 6.77 -6.71 -15.79
N GLU A 379 6.40 -7.94 -15.53
CA GLU A 379 7.30 -9.08 -15.68
C GLU A 379 6.97 -9.80 -16.98
N ALA A 380 8.00 -10.25 -17.67
CA ALA A 380 7.90 -10.99 -18.92
C ALA A 380 8.44 -12.42 -18.76
N VAL A 381 7.79 -13.37 -19.43
CA VAL A 381 8.31 -14.74 -19.61
C VAL A 381 8.25 -15.17 -21.06
N PHE A 382 9.09 -16.15 -21.39
CA PHE A 382 9.09 -16.81 -22.68
C PHE A 382 7.91 -17.77 -22.84
N ALA A 383 7.64 -18.13 -24.09
CA ALA A 383 6.53 -18.99 -24.50
C ALA A 383 6.47 -20.35 -23.78
N ASP A 384 7.60 -20.86 -23.30
CA ASP A 384 7.69 -22.17 -22.62
C ASP A 384 7.42 -22.10 -21.10
N GLY A 385 7.15 -20.91 -20.55
CA GLY A 385 6.82 -20.72 -19.14
C GLY A 385 8.01 -20.81 -18.19
N THR A 386 9.25 -20.84 -18.69
CA THR A 386 10.43 -20.66 -17.83
C THR A 386 10.41 -19.24 -17.23
N GLY A 387 10.26 -19.16 -15.89
CA GLY A 387 10.00 -17.93 -15.13
C GLY A 387 11.13 -16.89 -15.13
N PRO A 388 10.86 -15.71 -14.51
CA PRO A 388 10.89 -14.40 -15.17
C PRO A 388 12.21 -14.17 -15.91
N LEU A 389 12.08 -13.75 -17.16
CA LEU A 389 13.20 -13.20 -17.89
C LEU A 389 12.75 -11.87 -18.45
N VAL A 390 13.28 -10.85 -17.77
CA VAL A 390 13.09 -9.42 -17.97
C VAL A 390 11.95 -8.79 -17.14
N THR A 391 12.36 -7.91 -16.24
CA THR A 391 11.54 -6.90 -15.58
C THR A 391 11.51 -5.67 -16.47
N ILE A 392 10.32 -5.13 -16.73
CA ILE A 392 10.11 -3.98 -17.61
C ILE A 392 9.45 -2.87 -16.80
N GLU A 393 10.13 -1.75 -16.67
CA GLU A 393 9.65 -0.57 -15.96
C GLU A 393 9.17 0.46 -16.98
N LEU A 394 7.88 0.80 -16.90
CA LEU A 394 7.23 1.80 -17.71
C LEU A 394 6.92 3.03 -16.87
N THR A 395 7.19 4.21 -17.40
CA THR A 395 6.69 5.47 -16.86
C THR A 395 5.62 6.00 -17.80
N LEU A 396 4.38 6.04 -17.33
CA LEU A 396 3.24 6.55 -18.06
C LEU A 396 2.91 7.97 -17.60
N LYS A 397 2.67 8.88 -18.53
CA LYS A 397 2.10 10.21 -18.22
C LYS A 397 0.75 10.36 -18.86
N ARG A 398 -0.17 10.99 -18.14
CA ARG A 398 -1.48 11.38 -18.66
C ARG A 398 -1.38 12.80 -19.20
N THR A 399 -1.81 13.03 -20.43
CA THR A 399 -1.94 14.37 -21.01
C THR A 399 -3.19 14.40 -21.86
N ASN A 400 -4.06 15.38 -21.66
CA ASN A 400 -5.33 15.51 -22.39
C ASN A 400 -6.16 14.20 -22.39
N SER A 401 -6.23 13.53 -21.24
CA SER A 401 -6.91 12.24 -21.05
C SER A 401 -6.31 11.04 -21.82
N GLN A 402 -5.13 11.19 -22.41
CA GLN A 402 -4.40 10.09 -23.06
C GLN A 402 -3.17 9.69 -22.24
N TRP A 403 -2.93 8.39 -22.15
CA TRP A 403 -1.74 7.82 -21.53
C TRP A 403 -0.64 7.66 -22.57
N THR A 404 0.57 8.13 -22.27
CA THR A 404 1.75 7.96 -23.12
C THR A 404 2.90 7.36 -22.33
N VAL A 405 3.66 6.47 -22.98
CA VAL A 405 4.91 5.95 -22.42
C VAL A 405 5.99 7.01 -22.60
N VAL A 406 6.49 7.56 -21.52
CA VAL A 406 7.53 8.60 -21.56
C VAL A 406 8.92 8.09 -21.19
N ALA A 407 8.99 6.92 -20.56
CA ALA A 407 10.24 6.19 -20.35
C ALA A 407 9.94 4.68 -20.27
N CYS A 408 10.88 3.89 -20.76
CA CYS A 408 10.89 2.45 -20.63
C CYS A 408 12.31 2.00 -20.27
N ALA A 409 12.44 1.19 -19.24
CA ALA A 409 13.68 0.51 -18.87
C ALA A 409 13.40 -0.99 -18.72
N ALA A 410 14.41 -1.82 -18.89
CA ALA A 410 14.26 -3.25 -18.68
C ALA A 410 15.56 -3.88 -18.17
N SER A 411 15.43 -4.88 -17.31
CA SER A 411 16.54 -5.54 -16.63
C SER A 411 16.26 -7.04 -16.46
N CYS A 412 17.30 -7.86 -16.40
CA CYS A 412 17.18 -9.28 -16.11
C CYS A 412 17.64 -9.54 -14.67
N ASN A 413 16.81 -10.20 -13.87
CA ASN A 413 17.09 -10.54 -12.47
C ASN A 413 17.82 -11.88 -12.33
#